data_AF-A0A6J4RAP8-F1
#
_entry.id   AF-A0A6J4RAP8-F1
#
_cell.length_a   1.000
_cell.length_b   1.000
_cell.length_c   1.000
_cell.angle_alpha   90.00
_cell.angle_beta   90.00
_cell.angle_gamma   90.00
#
_symmetry.space_group_name_H-M   'P 1'
#
loop_
_entity.id
_entity.type
_entity.pdbx_description
1 polymer ?
#
loop_
_entity_poly.entity_id
_entity_poly.type
_entity_poly.pdbx_seq_one_letter_code
_entity_poly.pdbx_strand_id
1 'polypeptide(L)'
;MVRKRPRVEPTDDWQEILSLCWWPEQVEYERIRQPVLFGSSVPERAEETGVSERTLQRRIRSFEEYGIEGFLSAETARHRKLTPNVCRLIVDLKGGAAEIRDLAHS
;
A
#
# COMPACT_ATOMS: atom_id res chain seq x y z
N MET A 1 -13.78 -6.58 -24.43
CA MET A 1 -14.70 -5.51 -23.99
C MET A 1 -14.72 -5.50 -22.46
N VAL A 2 -14.09 -4.51 -21.83
CA VAL A 2 -14.17 -4.34 -20.37
C VAL A 2 -15.63 -4.03 -20.03
N ARG A 3 -16.30 -4.92 -19.28
CA ARG A 3 -17.67 -4.69 -18.81
C ARG A 3 -17.61 -3.50 -17.84
N LYS A 4 -18.12 -2.33 -18.23
CA LYS A 4 -18.28 -1.18 -17.33
C LYS A 4 -19.22 -1.62 -16.20
N ARG A 5 -18.69 -1.70 -14.99
CA ARG A 5 -19.47 -2.02 -13.79
C ARG A 5 -20.46 -0.89 -13.53
N PRO A 6 -21.70 -1.18 -13.11
CA PRO A 6 -22.65 -0.14 -12.70
C PRO A 6 -22.04 0.73 -11.59
N ARG A 7 -22.19 2.05 -11.71
CA ARG A 7 -21.76 3.00 -10.68
C ARG A 7 -22.55 2.72 -9.40
N VAL A 8 -21.82 2.47 -8.31
CA VAL A 8 -22.37 2.36 -6.95
C VAL A 8 -21.89 3.59 -6.20
N GLU A 9 -22.82 4.32 -5.57
CA GLU A 9 -22.45 5.48 -4.77
C GLU A 9 -21.60 5.03 -3.57
N PRO A 10 -20.43 5.65 -3.36
CA PRO A 10 -19.62 5.39 -2.18
C PRO A 10 -20.38 5.61 -0.89
N THR A 11 -20.30 4.66 0.02
CA THR A 11 -20.96 4.77 1.33
C THR A 11 -20.13 5.58 2.34
N ASP A 12 -18.82 5.68 2.14
CA ASP A 12 -17.88 6.17 3.15
C ASP A 12 -17.08 7.39 2.64
N ASP A 13 -16.90 8.39 3.51
CA ASP A 13 -16.08 9.57 3.26
C ASP A 13 -14.59 9.21 3.23
N TRP A 14 -13.81 9.87 2.36
CA TRP A 14 -12.39 9.58 2.21
C TRP A 14 -11.58 9.78 3.51
N GLN A 15 -11.88 10.80 4.31
CA GLN A 15 -11.17 11.07 5.56
C GLN A 15 -11.48 10.02 6.63
N GLU A 16 -12.69 9.49 6.65
CA GLU A 16 -13.08 8.38 7.54
C GLU A 16 -12.34 7.10 7.15
N ILE A 17 -12.29 6.77 5.85
CA ILE A 17 -11.55 5.61 5.34
C ILE A 17 -10.06 5.72 5.66
N LEU A 18 -9.48 6.91 5.46
CA LEU A 18 -8.06 7.16 5.76
C LEU A 18 -7.73 6.86 7.23
N SER A 19 -8.63 7.24 8.15
CA SER A 19 -8.45 7.01 9.58
C SER A 19 -8.47 5.53 9.97
N LEU A 20 -9.05 4.68 9.12
CA LEU A 20 -9.12 3.22 9.29
C LEU A 20 -7.96 2.47 8.61
N CYS A 21 -7.11 3.17 7.86
CA CYS A 21 -6.02 2.55 7.13
C CYS A 21 -4.83 2.23 8.05
N TRP A 22 -4.46 0.95 8.12
CA TRP A 22 -3.35 0.49 8.96
C TRP A 22 -1.99 0.48 8.24
N TRP A 23 -2.01 0.42 6.90
CA TRP A 23 -0.83 0.25 6.05
C TRP A 23 -0.82 1.25 4.88
N PRO A 24 0.34 1.76 4.45
CA PRO A 24 0.45 2.67 3.30
C PRO A 24 -0.17 2.10 2.01
N GLU A 25 -0.03 0.79 1.79
CA GLU A 25 -0.59 0.07 0.65
C GLU A 25 -2.12 0.06 0.68
N GLN A 26 -2.71 0.01 1.88
CA GLN A 26 -4.16 0.09 2.06
C GLN A 26 -4.66 1.48 1.66
N VAL A 27 -3.93 2.54 1.99
CA VAL A 27 -4.27 3.91 1.55
C VAL A 27 -4.27 3.99 0.02
N GLU A 28 -3.27 3.40 -0.65
CA GLU A 28 -3.18 3.39 -2.12
C GLU A 28 -4.31 2.55 -2.75
N TYR A 29 -4.64 1.42 -2.15
CA TYR A 29 -5.77 0.60 -2.56
C TYR A 29 -7.09 1.34 -2.41
N GLU A 30 -7.39 1.92 -1.24
CA GLU A 30 -8.64 2.64 -1.01
C GLU A 30 -8.79 3.88 -1.90
N ARG A 31 -7.67 4.50 -2.27
CA ARG A 31 -7.64 5.63 -3.20
C ARG A 31 -8.17 5.23 -4.59
N ILE A 32 -7.74 4.08 -5.12
CA ILE A 32 -8.17 3.58 -6.44
C ILE A 32 -9.43 2.71 -6.40
N ARG A 33 -9.85 2.25 -5.22
CA ARG A 33 -10.92 1.27 -5.04
C ARG A 33 -12.20 1.68 -5.73
N GLN A 34 -12.60 2.94 -5.61
CA GLN A 34 -13.87 3.38 -6.19
C GLN A 34 -13.86 3.39 -7.73
N PRO A 35 -12.89 4.02 -8.42
CA PRO A 35 -12.81 3.93 -9.88
C PRO A 35 -12.68 2.50 -10.39
N VAL A 36 -11.91 1.66 -9.71
CA VAL A 36 -11.60 0.30 -10.17
C VAL A 36 -12.72 -0.69 -9.87
N LEU A 37 -13.25 -0.70 -8.65
CA LEU A 37 -14.28 -1.65 -8.25
C LEU A 37 -15.69 -1.21 -8.63
N PHE A 38 -15.96 0.08 -8.51
CA PHE A 38 -17.31 0.65 -8.67
C PHE A 38 -17.47 1.52 -9.92
N GLY A 39 -16.40 1.74 -10.71
CA GLY A 39 -16.49 2.53 -11.94
C GLY A 39 -16.78 4.01 -11.70
N SER A 40 -16.42 4.53 -10.52
CA SER A 40 -16.60 5.96 -10.23
C SER A 40 -15.67 6.85 -11.07
N SER A 41 -15.97 8.14 -11.11
CA SER A 41 -15.24 9.13 -11.89
C SER A 41 -13.82 9.32 -11.34
N VAL A 42 -12.80 9.18 -12.19
CA VAL A 42 -11.39 9.40 -11.82
C VAL A 42 -11.13 10.87 -11.46
N PRO A 43 -11.66 11.88 -12.18
CA PRO A 43 -11.56 13.28 -11.75
C PRO A 43 -12.15 13.54 -10.36
N GLU A 44 -13.39 13.09 -10.09
CA GLU A 44 -14.04 13.30 -8.78
C GLU A 44 -13.21 12.66 -7.67
N ARG A 45 -12.74 11.42 -7.88
CA ARG A 45 -11.92 10.72 -6.90
C ARG A 45 -10.54 11.38 -6.69
N ALA A 46 -9.99 11.99 -7.73
CA ALA A 46 -8.72 12.71 -7.64
C ALA A 46 -8.87 13.94 -6.71
N GLU A 47 -9.98 14.67 -6.84
CA GLU A 47 -10.35 15.79 -5.97
C GLU A 47 -10.57 15.33 -4.53
N GLU A 48 -11.42 14.32 -4.31
CA GLU A 48 -11.72 13.77 -2.98
C GLU A 48 -10.46 13.35 -2.21
N THR A 49 -9.51 12.73 -2.92
CA THR A 49 -8.34 12.13 -2.28
C THR A 49 -7.10 13.04 -2.29
N GLY A 50 -7.16 14.19 -2.98
CA GLY A 50 -6.07 15.17 -3.04
C GLY A 50 -4.86 14.75 -3.88
N VAL A 51 -5.02 13.88 -4.87
CA VAL A 51 -3.96 13.55 -5.86
C VAL A 51 -4.34 14.03 -7.24
N SER A 52 -3.36 14.27 -8.10
CA SER A 52 -3.67 14.60 -9.51
C SER A 52 -4.36 13.44 -10.23
N GLU A 53 -5.28 13.76 -11.14
CA GLU A 53 -5.96 12.76 -11.97
C GLU A 53 -4.96 11.88 -12.73
N ARG A 54 -3.91 12.48 -13.29
CA ARG A 54 -2.83 11.75 -13.99
C ARG A 54 -2.15 10.73 -13.08
N THR A 55 -1.87 11.11 -11.83
CA THR A 55 -1.26 10.19 -10.87
C THR A 55 -2.22 9.06 -10.50
N LEU A 56 -3.51 9.37 -10.34
CA LEU A 56 -4.53 8.36 -10.04
C LEU A 56 -4.70 7.37 -11.20
N GLN A 57 -4.76 7.85 -12.44
CA GLN A 57 -4.80 7.01 -13.65
C GLN A 57 -3.55 6.12 -13.76
N ARG A 58 -2.36 6.64 -13.45
CA ARG A 58 -1.12 5.84 -13.44
C ARG A 58 -1.21 4.69 -12.43
N ARG A 59 -1.69 4.97 -11.22
CA ARG A 59 -1.87 3.97 -10.16
C ARG A 59 -2.90 2.90 -10.52
N ILE A 60 -4.03 3.31 -11.11
CA ILE A 60 -5.04 2.38 -11.62
C ILE A 60 -4.41 1.43 -12.64
N ARG A 61 -3.67 1.95 -13.62
CA ARG A 61 -2.99 1.11 -14.62
C ARG A 61 -2.00 0.14 -13.98
N SER A 62 -1.18 0.61 -13.03
CA SER A 62 -0.25 -0.25 -12.30
C SER A 62 -0.97 -1.36 -11.52
N PHE A 63 -2.13 -1.06 -10.94
CA PHE A 63 -2.95 -2.07 -10.26
C PHE A 63 -3.58 -3.08 -11.24
N GLU A 64 -4.06 -2.62 -12.39
CA GLU A 64 -4.61 -3.50 -13.43
C GLU A 64 -3.56 -4.47 -13.99
N GLU A 65 -2.30 -4.02 -14.08
CA GLU A 65 -1.19 -4.80 -14.63
C GLU A 65 -0.52 -5.72 -13.58
N TYR A 66 -0.31 -5.22 -12.36
CA TYR A 66 0.52 -5.88 -11.33
C TYR A 66 -0.23 -6.19 -10.02
N GLY A 67 -1.51 -5.83 -9.90
CA GLY A 67 -2.25 -5.94 -8.64
C GLY A 67 -1.65 -5.07 -7.53
N ILE A 68 -1.66 -5.58 -6.29
CA ILE A 68 -1.13 -4.87 -5.11
C ILE A 68 0.39 -4.61 -5.24
N GLU A 69 1.14 -5.43 -5.97
CA GLU A 69 2.57 -5.22 -6.22
C GLU A 69 2.87 -3.91 -6.95
N GLY A 70 1.91 -3.43 -7.75
CA GLY A 70 1.98 -2.13 -8.41
C GLY A 70 2.03 -0.93 -7.45
N PHE A 71 1.60 -1.11 -6.19
CA PHE A 71 1.69 -0.09 -5.13
C PHE A 71 2.98 -0.21 -4.31
N LEU A 72 3.46 -1.44 -4.10
CA LEU A 72 4.68 -1.75 -3.35
C LEU A 72 5.96 -1.21 -4.02
N SER A 73 5.91 -0.94 -5.32
CA SER A 73 7.07 -0.52 -6.11
C SER A 73 7.51 0.93 -5.87
N ALA A 74 6.66 1.80 -5.28
CA ALA A 74 7.05 3.17 -4.93
C ALA A 74 8.03 3.22 -3.74
N GLU A 75 8.07 2.17 -2.92
CA GLU A 75 8.84 2.13 -1.68
C GLU A 75 10.03 1.15 -1.72
N THR A 76 10.33 0.59 -2.90
CA THR A 76 11.69 0.13 -3.18
C THR A 76 12.59 1.35 -3.40
N ALA A 77 12.70 2.20 -2.37
CA ALA A 77 13.87 3.02 -2.17
C ALA A 77 15.04 2.05 -2.25
N ARG A 78 15.68 2.00 -3.43
CA ARG A 78 16.77 1.10 -3.84
C ARG A 78 17.34 0.45 -2.61
N HIS A 79 16.93 -0.78 -2.28
CA HIS A 79 17.46 -1.45 -1.09
C HIS A 79 18.98 -1.47 -1.27
N ARG A 80 19.67 -0.52 -0.63
CA ARG A 80 21.11 -0.49 -0.60
C ARG A 80 21.41 -1.76 0.16
N LYS A 81 21.93 -2.76 -0.55
CA LYS A 81 22.31 -4.03 0.07
C LYS A 81 23.17 -3.67 1.28
N LEU A 82 22.69 -4.03 2.47
CA LEU A 82 23.48 -3.88 3.67
C LEU A 82 24.80 -4.62 3.44
N THR A 83 25.90 -4.05 3.90
CA THR A 83 27.18 -4.75 3.82
C THR A 83 27.06 -6.04 4.63
N PRO A 84 27.75 -7.13 4.23
CA PRO A 84 27.66 -8.41 4.93
C PRO A 84 27.87 -8.32 6.45
N ASN A 85 28.71 -7.39 6.90
CA ASN A 85 28.97 -7.13 8.32
C ASN A 85 27.73 -6.62 9.07
N VAL A 86 26.93 -5.74 8.46
CA VAL A 86 25.70 -5.23 9.08
C VAL A 86 24.64 -6.33 9.14
N CYS A 87 24.53 -7.16 8.10
CA CYS A 87 23.66 -8.33 8.14
C CYS A 87 24.04 -9.29 9.27
N ARG A 88 25.34 -9.57 9.44
CA ARG A 88 25.86 -10.42 10.51
C ARG A 88 25.52 -9.84 11.89
N LEU A 89 25.77 -8.55 12.10
CA LEU A 89 25.43 -7.87 13.35
C LEU A 89 23.94 -7.98 13.70
N ILE A 90 23.04 -7.79 12.71
CA ILE A 90 21.59 -7.92 12.93
C ILE A 90 21.22 -9.35 13.34
N VAL A 91 21.82 -10.36 12.72
CA VAL A 91 21.60 -11.77 13.06
C VAL A 91 22.10 -12.08 14.47
N ASP A 92 23.30 -11.61 14.82
CA ASP A 92 23.90 -11.84 16.14
C ASP A 92 23.09 -11.15 17.24
N LEU A 93 22.62 -9.92 17.00
CA LEU A 93 21.74 -9.19 17.93
C LEU A 93 20.38 -9.88 18.09
N LYS A 94 19.80 -10.42 17.01
CA LYS A 94 18.55 -11.19 17.09
C LYS A 94 18.73 -12.55 17.78
N GLY A 95 19.88 -13.19 17.59
CA GLY A 95 20.23 -14.46 18.25
C GLY A 95 20.37 -14.29 19.76
N GLY A 96 21.10 -13.27 20.20
CA GLY A 96 21.25 -12.98 21.64
C GLY A 96 19.94 -12.57 22.33
N ALA A 97 19.00 -11.95 21.60
CA ALA A 97 17.68 -11.63 22.13
C ALA A 97 16.81 -12.89 22.39
N ALA A 98 17.07 -14.01 21.70
CA ALA A 98 16.38 -15.27 21.95
C ALA A 98 16.88 -15.95 23.23
N GLU A 99 18.20 -15.93 23.48
CA GLU A 99 18.81 -16.50 24.70
C GLU A 99 18.36 -15.77 25.97
N ILE A 100 18.23 -14.45 25.94
CA ILE A 100 17.74 -13.65 27.08
C ILE A 100 16.27 -13.97 27.39
N ARG A 101 15.46 -14.24 26.36
CA ARG A 101 14.03 -14.57 26.54
C ARG A 101 13.85 -15.95 27.17
N ASP A 102 14.68 -16.92 26.79
CA ASP A 102 14.60 -18.30 27.30
C ASP A 102 15.10 -18.41 28.75
N LEU A 103 16.05 -17.55 29.17
CA LEU A 103 16.46 -17.41 30.57
C LEU A 103 15.42 -16.70 31.45
N ALA A 104 14.58 -15.84 30.88
CA ALA A 104 13.54 -15.13 31.62
C ALA A 104 12.26 -15.96 31.88
N HIS A 105 12.17 -17.16 31.30
CA HIS A 105 11.02 -18.08 31.42
C HIS A 105 11.39 -19.44 32.07
N SER A 106 12.60 -19.57 32.62
CA SER A 106 13.01 -20.70 33.48
C SER A 106 12.97 -20.31 34.95
#